data_AF-A0A9Q3FA87-F1
#
_entry.id   AF-A0A9Q3FA87-F1
#
_cell.length_a   1.000
_cell.length_b   1.000
_cell.length_c   1.000
_cell.angle_alpha   90.00
_cell.angle_beta   90.00
_cell.angle_gamma   90.00
#
_symmetry.space_group_name_H-M   'P 1'
#
loop_
_entity.id
_entity.type
_entity.pdbx_description
1 polymer ?
#
loop_
_entity_poly.entity_id
_entity_poly.type
_entity_poly.pdbx_seq_one_letter_code
_entity_poly.pdbx_strand_id
1 'polypeptide(L)'
;MANVQADLSSEASRPPTFNNPSMKAPDCFDGTQSFKVRIFIQSCHLIFHNDKENFFEDRKKVLYSTSFLIGRAEKWIEPYLSNLTNKEPNYLLNDWALFESQLFKIFRNPNAVRKAEAELDGVRCVYETVDNITIYQQ
;
A
#
# COMPACT_ATOMS: atom_id res chain seq x y z
N MET A 1 -3.54 -39.88 -39.60
CA MET A 1 -2.29 -39.28 -39.10
C MET A 1 -2.65 -37.86 -38.69
N ALA A 2 -2.68 -37.57 -37.38
CA ALA A 2 -3.15 -36.30 -36.84
C ALA A 2 -2.04 -35.62 -36.03
N ASN A 3 -2.15 -34.29 -35.93
CA ASN A 3 -1.47 -33.38 -35.01
C ASN A 3 -0.01 -33.04 -35.37
N VAL A 4 0.49 -31.80 -35.32
CA VAL A 4 0.19 -30.65 -34.45
C VAL A 4 0.69 -29.35 -35.11
N GLN A 5 -0.13 -28.30 -35.19
CA GLN A 5 0.35 -26.93 -35.36
C GLN A 5 0.38 -26.30 -33.97
N ALA A 6 1.57 -25.96 -33.49
CA ALA A 6 1.79 -25.39 -32.17
C ALA A 6 1.17 -23.99 -32.06
N ASP A 7 0.25 -23.82 -31.11
CA ASP A 7 -0.21 -22.50 -30.66
C ASP A 7 0.78 -22.00 -29.59
N LEU A 8 1.68 -21.12 -30.02
CA LEU A 8 2.57 -20.34 -29.17
C LEU A 8 1.83 -19.09 -28.72
N SER A 9 0.92 -19.24 -27.76
CA SER A 9 0.29 -18.12 -27.07
C SER A 9 1.02 -17.84 -25.75
N SER A 10 1.99 -16.93 -25.83
CA SER A 10 2.38 -15.93 -24.83
C SER A 10 2.10 -16.25 -23.35
N GLU A 11 3.09 -16.84 -22.68
CA GLU A 11 3.18 -16.96 -21.22
C GLU A 11 3.47 -15.56 -20.61
N ALA A 12 2.46 -14.69 -20.58
CA ALA A 12 2.54 -13.42 -19.87
C ALA A 12 1.91 -13.57 -18.47
N SER A 13 2.79 -13.64 -17.47
CA SER A 13 2.53 -13.30 -16.06
C SER A 13 1.40 -14.08 -15.35
N ARG A 14 1.64 -15.36 -15.02
CA ARG A 14 0.85 -15.99 -13.95
C ARG A 14 1.29 -15.42 -12.59
N PRO A 15 0.38 -14.79 -11.82
CA PRO A 15 0.71 -14.35 -10.47
C PRO A 15 1.03 -15.58 -9.58
N PRO A 16 1.90 -15.43 -8.58
CA PRO A 16 2.22 -16.51 -7.65
C PRO A 16 0.94 -17.00 -6.95
N THR A 17 0.61 -18.28 -7.13
CA THR A 17 -0.56 -18.91 -6.51
C THR A 17 -0.34 -19.08 -5.01
N PHE A 18 -1.12 -18.36 -4.20
CA PHE A 18 -1.16 -18.51 -2.75
C PHE A 18 -2.10 -19.66 -2.35
N ASN A 19 -1.64 -20.56 -1.48
CA ASN A 19 -2.41 -21.70 -0.97
C ASN A 19 -3.41 -21.29 0.12
N ASN A 20 -4.32 -20.35 -0.17
CA ASN A 20 -5.48 -20.09 0.68
C ASN A 20 -6.69 -19.73 -0.21
N PRO A 21 -7.71 -20.61 -0.32
CA PRO A 21 -8.72 -20.55 -1.39
C PRO A 21 -9.74 -19.40 -1.32
N SER A 22 -9.54 -18.32 -0.56
CA SER A 22 -10.59 -17.30 -0.36
C SER A 22 -10.17 -15.83 -0.43
N MET A 23 -8.89 -15.49 -0.59
CA MET A 23 -8.48 -14.07 -0.55
C MET A 23 -7.78 -13.62 -1.83
N LYS A 24 -8.28 -12.50 -2.37
CA LYS A 24 -7.65 -11.82 -3.50
C LYS A 24 -6.27 -11.30 -3.09
N ALA A 25 -5.26 -11.55 -3.92
CA ALA A 25 -3.93 -10.97 -3.75
C ALA A 25 -3.98 -9.42 -3.83
N PRO A 26 -3.00 -8.71 -3.26
CA PRO A 26 -2.86 -7.27 -3.41
C PRO A 26 -2.72 -6.91 -4.89
N ASP A 27 -3.29 -5.76 -5.27
CA ASP A 27 -2.98 -5.17 -6.57
C ASP A 27 -1.55 -4.59 -6.54
N CYS A 28 -0.81 -4.66 -7.65
CA CYS A 28 0.55 -4.12 -7.71
C CYS A 28 0.58 -2.61 -7.45
N PHE A 29 1.59 -2.15 -6.71
CA PHE A 29 1.77 -0.75 -6.36
C PHE A 29 3.01 -0.17 -7.04
N ASP A 30 2.79 0.82 -7.92
CA ASP A 30 3.83 1.43 -8.74
C ASP A 30 4.48 2.68 -8.13
N GLY A 31 3.92 3.20 -7.05
CA GLY A 31 4.37 4.44 -6.41
C GLY A 31 3.93 5.74 -7.10
N THR A 32 3.02 5.71 -8.08
CA THR A 32 2.59 6.92 -8.80
C THR A 32 1.41 7.62 -8.13
N GLN A 33 0.45 6.85 -7.62
CA GLN A 33 -0.79 7.37 -7.05
C GLN A 33 -0.77 7.30 -5.53
N SER A 34 -0.65 8.46 -4.89
CA SER A 34 -0.45 8.57 -3.44
C SER A 34 -1.59 8.01 -2.58
N PHE A 35 -2.81 7.91 -3.10
CA PHE A 35 -3.92 7.30 -2.37
C PHE A 35 -3.87 5.76 -2.41
N LYS A 36 -3.26 5.16 -3.43
CA LYS A 36 -3.16 3.71 -3.60
C LYS A 36 -2.27 3.05 -2.56
N VAL A 37 -1.31 3.77 -1.97
CA VAL A 37 -0.45 3.22 -0.91
C VAL A 37 -1.26 2.73 0.31
N ARG A 38 -2.34 3.45 0.68
CA ARG A 38 -3.24 3.01 1.75
C ARG A 38 -3.99 1.72 1.38
N ILE A 39 -4.51 1.66 0.16
CA ILE A 39 -5.26 0.50 -0.34
C ILE A 39 -4.35 -0.74 -0.37
N PHE A 40 -3.13 -0.55 -0.87
CA PHE A 40 -2.10 -1.58 -0.91
C PHE A 40 -1.76 -2.13 0.48
N ILE A 41 -1.41 -1.25 1.44
CA ILE A 41 -1.11 -1.66 2.82
C ILE A 41 -2.31 -2.36 3.48
N GLN A 42 -3.52 -1.85 3.30
CA GLN A 42 -4.73 -2.47 3.85
C GLN A 42 -4.95 -3.90 3.31
N SER A 43 -4.70 -4.12 2.02
CA SER A 43 -4.80 -5.46 1.42
C SER A 43 -3.74 -6.42 1.97
N CYS A 44 -2.52 -5.95 2.23
CA CYS A 44 -1.48 -6.73 2.88
C CYS A 44 -1.90 -7.12 4.32
N HIS A 45 -2.41 -6.18 5.11
CA HIS A 45 -2.90 -6.47 6.45
C HIS A 45 -3.98 -7.55 6.46
N LEU A 46 -4.93 -7.48 5.52
CA LEU A 46 -5.99 -8.48 5.43
C LEU A 46 -5.40 -9.89 5.29
N ILE A 47 -4.40 -10.05 4.41
CA ILE A 47 -3.71 -11.31 4.14
C ILE A 47 -2.95 -11.81 5.36
N PHE A 48 -2.21 -10.94 6.03
CA PHE A 48 -1.44 -11.32 7.22
C PHE A 48 -2.35 -11.72 8.39
N HIS A 49 -3.52 -11.10 8.52
CA HIS A 49 -4.49 -11.46 9.54
C HIS A 49 -5.21 -12.77 9.24
N ASN A 50 -5.44 -13.07 7.96
CA ASN A 50 -6.07 -14.31 7.51
C ASN A 50 -5.12 -15.51 7.63
N ASP A 51 -3.83 -15.32 7.39
CA ASP A 51 -2.82 -16.38 7.40
C ASP A 51 -1.69 -16.09 8.40
N LYS A 52 -2.03 -16.15 9.68
CA LYS A 52 -1.08 -15.84 10.77
C LYS A 52 0.08 -16.81 10.87
N GLU A 53 -0.11 -18.06 10.43
CA GLU A 53 0.95 -19.08 10.49
C GLU A 53 2.06 -18.78 9.49
N ASN A 54 1.70 -18.42 8.25
CA ASN A 54 2.71 -18.06 7.24
C ASN A 54 3.28 -16.66 7.47
N PHE A 55 2.52 -15.74 8.06
CA PHE A 55 2.92 -14.35 8.28
C PHE A 55 3.22 -14.03 9.75
N PHE A 56 3.75 -14.98 10.52
CA PHE A 56 4.15 -14.72 11.91
C PHE A 56 5.39 -13.81 12.00
N GLU A 57 6.31 -13.92 11.05
CA GLU A 57 7.53 -13.11 10.99
C GLU A 57 7.30 -11.84 10.16
N ASP A 58 7.73 -10.71 10.69
CA ASP A 58 7.68 -9.44 9.97
C ASP A 58 8.50 -9.48 8.67
N ARG A 59 9.61 -10.22 8.67
CA ARG A 59 10.39 -10.42 7.44
C ARG A 59 9.57 -11.03 6.31
N LYS A 60 8.72 -12.00 6.61
CA LYS A 60 7.85 -12.64 5.59
C LYS A 60 6.80 -11.67 5.08
N LYS A 61 6.24 -10.83 5.96
CA LYS A 61 5.30 -9.76 5.57
C LYS A 61 5.94 -8.77 4.61
N VAL A 62 7.14 -8.27 4.96
CA VAL A 62 7.84 -7.28 4.13
C VAL A 62 8.24 -7.87 2.78
N LEU A 63 8.78 -9.10 2.75
CA LEU A 63 9.14 -9.77 1.50
C LEU A 63 7.92 -10.01 0.60
N TYR A 64 6.81 -10.45 1.19
CA TYR A 64 5.56 -10.63 0.47
C TYR A 64 5.05 -9.31 -0.12
N SER A 65 4.93 -8.25 0.67
CA SER A 65 4.50 -6.95 0.16
C SER A 65 5.44 -6.42 -0.92
N THR A 66 6.74 -6.65 -0.76
CA THR A 66 7.74 -6.21 -1.74
C THR A 66 7.56 -6.87 -3.12
N SER A 67 7.07 -8.11 -3.19
CA SER A 67 6.82 -8.77 -4.49
C SER A 67 5.71 -8.13 -5.33
N PHE A 68 4.90 -7.24 -4.73
CA PHE A 68 3.84 -6.49 -5.42
C PHE A 68 4.24 -5.04 -5.67
N LEU A 69 5.45 -4.63 -5.30
CA LEU A 69 5.98 -3.31 -5.66
C LEU A 69 6.52 -3.36 -7.08
N ILE A 70 6.13 -2.38 -7.89
CA ILE A 70 6.59 -2.25 -9.28
C ILE A 70 7.08 -0.82 -9.53
N GLY A 71 7.77 -0.58 -10.64
CA GLY A 71 8.03 0.76 -11.14
C GLY A 71 8.84 1.63 -10.17
N ARG A 72 8.26 2.74 -9.69
CA ARG A 72 8.96 3.65 -8.77
C ARG A 72 9.11 3.04 -7.37
N ALA A 73 8.13 2.26 -6.92
CA ALA A 73 8.18 1.61 -5.61
C ALA A 73 9.23 0.50 -5.56
N GLU A 74 9.37 -0.27 -6.65
CA GLU A 74 10.41 -1.28 -6.80
C GLU A 74 11.82 -0.68 -6.74
N LYS A 75 12.08 0.38 -7.51
CA LYS A 75 13.38 1.08 -7.48
C LYS A 75 13.75 1.62 -6.10
N TRP A 76 12.76 1.97 -5.28
CA TRP A 76 13.00 2.43 -3.92
C TRP A 76 13.46 1.31 -2.99
N ILE A 77 12.89 0.10 -3.12
CA ILE A 77 13.19 -1.03 -2.25
C ILE A 77 14.41 -1.85 -2.70
N GLU A 78 14.76 -1.78 -3.99
CA GLU A 78 15.92 -2.43 -4.61
C GLU A 78 17.23 -2.40 -3.78
N PRO A 79 17.71 -1.25 -3.24
CA PRO A 79 18.95 -1.23 -2.45
C PRO A 79 18.86 -2.08 -1.19
N TYR A 80 17.68 -2.23 -0.60
CA TYR A 80 17.47 -3.09 0.56
C TYR A 80 17.44 -4.57 0.17
N LEU A 81 16.87 -4.89 -1.00
CA LEU A 81 16.85 -6.25 -1.56
C LEU A 81 18.22 -6.74 -2.00
N SER A 82 19.08 -5.87 -2.54
CA SER A 82 20.43 -6.23 -2.97
C SER A 82 21.30 -6.81 -1.84
N ASN A 83 20.94 -6.55 -0.59
CA ASN A 83 21.60 -7.03 0.63
C ASN A 83 20.87 -8.20 1.31
N LEU A 84 20.02 -8.95 0.60
CA LEU A 84 19.25 -10.09 1.15
C LEU A 84 20.11 -11.17 1.85
N THR A 85 21.34 -11.36 1.37
CA THR A 85 22.33 -12.32 1.90
C THR A 85 23.30 -11.71 2.91
N ASN A 86 23.35 -10.38 3.01
CA ASN A 86 24.29 -9.71 3.89
C ASN A 86 23.77 -9.75 5.33
N LYS A 87 24.65 -10.10 6.27
CA LYS A 87 24.32 -10.35 7.69
C LYS A 87 24.08 -9.07 8.49
N GLU A 88 24.29 -7.90 7.88
CA GLU A 88 23.97 -6.62 8.50
C GLU A 88 22.46 -6.50 8.73
N PRO A 89 22.03 -5.79 9.78
CA PRO A 89 20.63 -5.66 10.07
C PRO A 89 19.95 -4.91 8.93
N ASN A 90 19.33 -5.67 8.03
CA ASN A 90 18.46 -5.17 6.99
C ASN A 90 17.14 -4.74 7.67
N TYR A 91 17.25 -3.70 8.50
CA TYR A 91 16.27 -3.28 9.50
C TYR A 91 14.90 -3.02 8.88
N LEU A 92 14.89 -2.52 7.64
CA LEU A 92 13.67 -2.28 6.87
C LEU A 92 12.98 -3.58 6.46
N LEU A 93 13.74 -4.62 6.10
CA LEU A 93 13.20 -5.90 5.67
C LEU A 93 12.76 -6.79 6.83
N ASN A 94 13.23 -6.53 8.05
CA ASN A 94 12.93 -7.35 9.22
C ASN A 94 11.85 -6.75 10.14
N ASP A 95 11.36 -5.55 9.84
CA ASP A 95 10.38 -4.83 10.65
C ASP A 95 9.25 -4.30 9.74
N TRP A 96 8.05 -4.84 9.95
CA TRP A 96 6.88 -4.47 9.16
C TRP A 96 6.46 -3.01 9.41
N ALA A 97 6.46 -2.58 10.68
CA ALA A 97 6.02 -1.24 11.05
C ALA A 97 6.94 -0.17 10.47
N LEU A 98 8.25 -0.45 10.44
CA LEU A 98 9.23 0.43 9.83
C LEU A 98 9.06 0.49 8.31
N PHE A 99 8.88 -0.66 7.65
CA PHE A 99 8.58 -0.72 6.22
C PHE A 99 7.35 0.10 5.85
N GLU A 100 6.23 -0.11 6.56
CA GLU A 100 4.97 0.59 6.35
C GLU A 100 5.15 2.10 6.53
N SER A 101 5.82 2.53 7.60
CA SER A 101 6.08 3.94 7.90
C SER A 101 6.90 4.62 6.81
N GLN A 102 7.97 3.98 6.32
CA GLN A 102 8.79 4.52 5.24
C GLN A 102 8.03 4.56 3.91
N LEU A 103 7.25 3.51 3.61
CA LEU A 103 6.42 3.47 2.40
C LEU A 103 5.41 4.63 2.40
N PHE A 104 4.73 4.88 3.52
CA PHE A 104 3.85 6.04 3.65
C PHE A 104 4.61 7.36 3.55
N LYS A 105 5.76 7.49 4.21
CA LYS A 105 6.54 8.73 4.18
C LYS A 105 6.94 9.13 2.76
N ILE A 106 7.26 8.15 1.92
CA ILE A 106 7.77 8.39 0.56
C ILE A 106 6.65 8.59 -0.45
N PHE A 107 5.58 7.79 -0.36
CA PHE A 107 4.53 7.77 -1.38
C PHE A 107 3.25 8.51 -1.00
N ARG A 108 3.10 8.96 0.25
CA ARG A 108 1.98 9.81 0.64
C ARG A 108 2.19 11.23 0.09
N ASN A 109 1.12 11.82 -0.43
CA ASN A 109 1.14 13.20 -0.88
C ASN A 109 1.03 14.14 0.34
N PRO A 110 2.04 14.97 0.63
CA PRO A 110 1.97 15.91 1.76
C PRO A 110 0.89 16.99 1.58
N ASN A 111 0.54 17.33 0.35
CA ASN A 111 -0.47 18.35 0.06
C ASN A 111 -1.91 17.84 0.24
N ALA A 112 -2.15 16.54 0.13
CA ALA A 112 -3.47 15.96 0.37
C ALA A 112 -3.90 16.11 1.84
N VAL A 113 -2.95 15.99 2.78
CA VAL A 113 -3.20 16.18 4.21
C VAL A 113 -3.49 17.64 4.51
N ARG A 114 -2.64 18.57 4.02
CA ARG A 114 -2.82 20.01 4.19
C ARG A 114 -4.12 20.52 3.56
N LYS A 115 -4.53 19.96 2.43
CA LYS A 115 -5.79 20.32 1.78
C LYS A 115 -7.00 19.85 2.59
N ALA A 116 -6.97 18.63 3.13
CA ALA A 116 -8.02 18.15 4.03
C ALA A 116 -8.11 18.97 5.33
N GLU A 117 -6.97 19.35 5.91
CA GLU A 117 -6.91 20.25 7.07
C GLU A 117 -7.44 21.65 6.74
N ALA A 118 -7.04 22.22 5.60
CA ALA A 118 -7.53 23.52 5.14
C ALA A 118 -9.04 23.51 4.81
N GLU A 119 -9.58 22.40 4.31
CA GLU A 119 -11.02 22.24 4.10
C GLU A 119 -11.78 22.18 5.44
N LEU A 120 -11.24 21.53 6.48
CA LEU A 120 -11.84 21.51 7.81
C LEU A 120 -11.83 22.89 8.49
N ASP A 121 -10.73 23.64 8.34
CA ASP A 121 -10.66 25.01 8.85
C ASP A 121 -11.56 25.98 8.06
N GLY A 122 -11.77 25.74 6.76
CA GLY A 122 -12.74 26.50 5.95
C GLY A 122 -14.19 26.30 6.38
N VAL A 123 -14.54 25.10 6.86
CA VAL A 123 -15.87 24.80 7.42
C VAL A 123 -16.03 25.35 8.84
N ARG A 124 -14.93 25.66 9.54
CA ARG A 124 -14.94 26.26 10.89
C ARG A 124 -15.57 27.65 10.94
N CYS A 125 -15.44 28.43 9.87
CA CYS A 125 -15.87 29.83 9.87
C CYS A 125 -17.35 30.07 9.47
N VAL A 126 -18.14 29.05 9.16
CA VAL A 126 -19.55 29.23 8.73
C VAL A 126 -20.59 29.00 9.84
N TYR A 127 -20.20 28.49 11.00
CA TYR A 127 -21.12 28.26 12.13
C TYR A 127 -21.16 29.37 13.18
N GLU A 128 -20.28 30.38 13.11
CA GLU A 128 -20.30 31.51 14.06
C GLU A 128 -21.14 32.72 13.58
N THR A 129 -21.75 32.67 12.39
CA THR A 129 -22.51 33.81 11.82
C THR A 129 -24.02 33.67 11.78
N VAL A 130 -24.62 32.57 12.25
CA VAL A 130 -26.08 32.34 12.17
C VAL A 130 -26.87 32.55 13.46
N ASP A 131 -26.22 32.77 14.61
CA ASP A 131 -26.92 32.81 15.91
C ASP A 131 -27.20 34.22 16.48
N ASN A 132 -26.99 35.30 15.72
CA ASN A 132 -27.15 36.69 16.23
C ASN A 132 -28.28 37.53 15.61
N ILE A 133 -29.32 36.91 15.03
CA ILE A 133 -30.53 37.65 14.64
C ILE A 133 -31.72 37.20 15.49
N THR A 134 -31.78 37.68 16.73
CA THR A 134 -33.02 37.69 17.52
C THR A 134 -33.40 39.14 17.84
N ILE A 135 -34.26 39.69 16.99
CA ILE A 135 -35.39 40.60 17.26
C ILE A 135 -35.36 41.45 18.55
N TYR A 136 -35.26 42.77 18.36
CA TYR A 136 -35.98 43.75 19.19
C TYR A 136 -36.88 44.59 18.28
N GLN A 137 -38.18 44.32 18.35
CA GLN A 137 -39.25 45.24 17.93
C GLN A 137 -39.43 46.29 19.04
N GLN A 138 -39.59 47.55 18.67
CA GLN A 138 -40.11 48.62 19.52
C GLN A 138 -41.25 49.34 18.80
#